data_AF-A0A3B1BCY1-F1
#
_entry.id   AF-A0A3B1BCY1-F1
#
_cell.length_a   1.000
_cell.length_b   1.000
_cell.length_c   1.000
_cell.angle_alpha   90.00
_cell.angle_beta   90.00
_cell.angle_gamma   90.00
#
_symmetry.space_group_name_H-M   'P 1'
#
loop_
_entity.id
_entity.type
_entity.pdbx_description
1 polymer ?
#
loop_
_entity_poly.entity_id
_entity_poly.type
_entity_poly.pdbx_seq_one_letter_code
_entity_poly.pdbx_strand_id
1 'polypeptide(L)'
;MLLDNKNNRNVGDELRSNISVDSRLSVLSSLFSIYGYASLTKELNRLVGSRLLLSEWDDCHLQSLVGSEATLRLINKLDQKRIARECAKWISGKVEVKALVSEGKVNQSLFHIENAGQPSFAVQGSSDFTATGLGEVESDCPS
;
A
#
# COMPACT_ATOMS: atom_id res chain seq x y z
N MET A 1 -10.13 4.39 15.48
CA MET A 1 -9.78 3.04 15.99
C MET A 1 -8.26 2.89 15.86
N LEU A 2 -7.59 2.22 16.79
CA LEU A 2 -6.14 1.96 16.71
C LEU A 2 -5.90 0.61 16.01
N LEU A 3 -5.03 0.59 15.01
CA LEU A 3 -4.60 -0.61 14.30
C LEU A 3 -3.13 -0.85 14.64
N ASP A 4 -2.82 -2.02 15.20
CA ASP A 4 -1.49 -2.39 15.68
C ASP A 4 -0.83 -3.47 14.83
N ASN A 5 -1.45 -3.86 13.70
CA ASN A 5 -1.02 -4.95 12.82
C ASN A 5 -0.73 -6.25 13.60
N LYS A 6 -1.47 -6.50 14.70
CA LYS A 6 -1.44 -7.73 15.49
C LYS A 6 -2.86 -8.32 15.60
N ASN A 7 -2.96 -9.62 15.94
CA ASN A 7 -4.21 -10.30 16.31
C ASN A 7 -5.44 -10.00 15.40
N ASN A 8 -5.33 -10.26 14.09
CA ASN A 8 -6.43 -10.13 13.11
C ASN A 8 -6.99 -8.71 12.92
N ARG A 9 -6.23 -7.66 13.28
CA ARG A 9 -6.59 -6.26 13.02
C ARG A 9 -5.43 -5.51 12.39
N ASN A 10 -5.23 -5.76 11.11
CA ASN A 10 -4.23 -5.07 10.32
C ASN A 10 -4.85 -4.03 9.39
N VAL A 11 -4.01 -3.13 8.89
CA VAL A 11 -4.43 -2.09 7.94
C VAL A 11 -4.99 -2.71 6.66
N GLY A 12 -4.42 -3.83 6.20
CA GLY A 12 -4.90 -4.56 5.02
C GLY A 12 -6.37 -4.96 5.11
N ASP A 13 -6.77 -5.64 6.19
CA ASP A 13 -8.12 -6.17 6.37
C ASP A 13 -9.18 -5.06 6.48
N GLU A 14 -8.84 -3.96 7.14
CA GLU A 14 -9.69 -2.76 7.21
C GLU A 14 -9.87 -2.12 5.82
N LEU A 15 -8.80 -2.02 5.03
CA LEU A 15 -8.92 -1.52 3.66
C LEU A 15 -9.78 -2.46 2.81
N ARG A 16 -9.61 -3.78 2.91
CA ARG A 16 -10.43 -4.75 2.16
C ARG A 16 -11.91 -4.64 2.49
N SER A 17 -12.23 -4.45 3.76
CA SER A 17 -13.61 -4.39 4.25
C SER A 17 -14.34 -3.11 3.83
N ASN A 18 -13.59 -2.03 3.55
CA ASN A 18 -14.14 -0.72 3.21
C ASN A 18 -14.06 -0.37 1.70
N ILE A 19 -13.27 -1.11 0.90
CA ILE A 19 -13.20 -0.92 -0.56
C ILE A 19 -14.42 -1.56 -1.25
N SER A 20 -15.14 -0.73 -2.01
CA SER A 20 -16.27 -1.10 -2.89
C SER A 20 -15.91 -0.86 -4.37
N VAL A 21 -16.82 -1.25 -5.28
CA VAL A 21 -16.66 -1.11 -6.74
C VAL A 21 -16.61 0.35 -7.19
N ASP A 22 -17.33 1.24 -6.49
CA ASP A 22 -17.40 2.66 -6.85
C ASP A 22 -16.45 3.54 -6.04
N SER A 23 -15.48 2.91 -5.36
CA SER A 23 -14.55 3.61 -4.47
C SER A 23 -13.41 4.29 -5.25
N ARG A 24 -12.95 5.42 -4.70
CA ARG A 24 -11.67 6.04 -5.06
C ARG A 24 -10.71 5.91 -3.88
N LEU A 25 -9.52 5.38 -4.14
CA LEU A 25 -8.48 5.24 -3.12
C LEU A 25 -7.43 6.33 -3.31
N SER A 26 -7.11 7.07 -2.26
CA SER A 26 -5.96 7.98 -2.22
C SER A 26 -4.99 7.51 -1.14
N VAL A 27 -3.73 7.29 -1.51
CA VAL A 27 -2.69 6.78 -0.62
C VAL A 27 -1.56 7.79 -0.56
N LEU A 28 -1.19 8.21 0.65
CA LEU A 28 0.06 8.87 0.96
C LEU A 28 0.95 7.86 1.69
N SER A 29 2.16 7.62 1.19
CA SER A 29 3.09 6.67 1.80
C SER A 29 4.53 7.11 1.53
N SER A 30 5.46 6.84 2.45
CA SER A 30 6.89 7.01 2.16
C SER A 30 7.41 5.84 1.34
N LEU A 31 6.97 4.62 1.65
CA LEU A 31 7.40 3.39 0.98
C LEU A 31 6.28 2.72 0.20
N PHE A 32 6.63 2.18 -0.95
CA PHE A 32 5.74 1.38 -1.79
C PHE A 32 6.43 0.08 -2.19
N SER A 33 5.73 -1.06 -2.11
CA SER A 33 6.24 -2.32 -2.64
C SER A 33 5.22 -3.07 -3.51
N ILE A 34 5.72 -3.80 -4.51
CA ILE A 34 4.89 -4.60 -5.42
C ILE A 34 4.12 -5.71 -4.67
N TYR A 35 4.62 -6.17 -3.52
CA TYR A 35 3.90 -7.13 -2.68
C TYR A 35 2.82 -6.46 -1.83
N GLY A 36 3.00 -5.20 -1.43
CA GLY A 36 1.90 -4.40 -0.87
C GLY A 36 0.77 -4.19 -1.89
N TYR A 37 1.10 -3.98 -3.17
CA TYR A 37 0.12 -4.02 -4.25
C TYR A 37 -0.52 -5.41 -4.43
N ALA A 38 0.29 -6.48 -4.40
CA ALA A 38 -0.16 -7.84 -4.61
C ALA A 38 -1.22 -8.27 -3.60
N SER A 39 -1.08 -7.83 -2.34
CA SER A 39 -2.04 -8.17 -1.29
C SER A 39 -3.42 -7.62 -1.59
N LEU A 40 -3.54 -6.38 -2.09
CA LEU A 40 -4.83 -5.73 -2.38
C LEU A 40 -5.26 -5.78 -3.85
N THR A 41 -4.64 -6.63 -4.68
CA THR A 41 -4.87 -6.61 -6.15
C THR A 41 -6.34 -6.81 -6.53
N LYS A 42 -7.09 -7.66 -5.81
CA LYS A 42 -8.50 -7.92 -6.10
C LYS A 42 -9.36 -6.67 -5.85
N GLU A 43 -9.06 -5.95 -4.77
CA GLU A 43 -9.75 -4.76 -4.31
C GLU A 43 -9.40 -3.56 -5.20
N LEU A 44 -8.11 -3.38 -5.50
CA LEU A 44 -7.61 -2.29 -6.35
C LEU A 44 -8.17 -2.35 -7.77
N ASN A 45 -8.38 -3.55 -8.31
CA ASN A 45 -8.96 -3.71 -9.65
C ASN A 45 -10.43 -3.27 -9.74
N ARG A 46 -11.14 -3.27 -8.60
CA ARG A 46 -12.54 -2.85 -8.50
C ARG A 46 -12.69 -1.34 -8.44
N LEU A 47 -11.63 -0.59 -8.08
CA LEU A 47 -11.68 0.85 -7.93
C LEU A 47 -11.98 1.57 -9.26
N VAL A 48 -12.71 2.69 -9.13
CA VAL A 48 -12.94 3.64 -10.23
C VAL A 48 -11.66 4.42 -10.53
N GLY A 49 -10.87 4.72 -9.50
CA GLY A 49 -9.58 5.37 -9.66
C GLY A 49 -8.75 5.31 -8.37
N SER A 50 -7.44 5.47 -8.55
CA SER A 50 -6.50 5.50 -7.44
C SER A 50 -5.54 6.68 -7.58
N ARG A 51 -5.13 7.25 -6.45
CA ARG A 51 -4.06 8.25 -6.38
C ARG A 51 -3.01 7.77 -5.41
N LEU A 52 -1.75 7.81 -5.83
CA LEU A 52 -0.61 7.45 -5.00
C LEU A 52 0.32 8.67 -4.89
N LEU A 53 0.49 9.16 -3.68
CA LEU A 53 1.42 10.22 -3.34
C LEU A 53 2.57 9.61 -2.54
N LEU A 54 3.77 9.63 -3.11
CA LEU A 54 4.97 9.08 -2.49
C LEU A 54 5.77 10.20 -1.85
N SER A 55 5.92 10.19 -0.53
CA SER A 55 6.60 11.27 0.20
C SER A 55 8.12 11.16 0.20
N GLU A 56 8.68 9.95 0.01
CA GLU A 56 10.11 9.70 0.00
C GLU A 56 10.49 8.86 -1.22
N TRP A 57 10.58 9.49 -2.40
CA TRP A 57 10.95 8.80 -3.64
C TRP A 57 12.43 8.97 -4.02
N ASP A 58 13.10 10.02 -3.54
CA ASP A 58 14.44 10.39 -4.00
C ASP A 58 15.52 9.33 -3.69
N ASP A 59 15.34 8.55 -2.62
CA ASP A 59 16.25 7.47 -2.21
C ASP A 59 15.69 6.07 -2.54
N CYS A 60 14.79 5.95 -3.53
CA CYS A 60 14.21 4.65 -3.85
C CYS A 60 15.26 3.68 -4.46
N HIS A 61 15.54 2.58 -3.77
CA HIS A 61 16.33 1.47 -4.31
C HIS A 61 15.39 0.39 -4.88
N LEU A 62 15.81 -0.32 -5.93
CA LEU A 62 15.00 -1.42 -6.49
C LEU A 62 14.57 -2.46 -5.43
N GLN A 63 15.41 -2.64 -4.40
CA GLN A 63 15.12 -3.52 -3.27
C GLN A 63 13.90 -3.06 -2.46
N SER A 64 13.71 -1.75 -2.24
CA SER A 64 12.57 -1.24 -1.47
C SER A 64 11.25 -1.44 -2.22
N LEU A 65 11.26 -1.37 -3.55
CA LEU A 65 10.10 -1.65 -4.40
C LEU A 65 9.68 -3.12 -4.37
N VAL A 66 10.61 -4.03 -4.09
CA VAL A 66 10.27 -5.44 -3.94
C VAL A 66 9.74 -5.67 -2.52
N GLY A 67 10.48 -5.23 -1.51
CA GLY A 67 10.12 -5.37 -0.11
C GLY A 67 11.34 -5.59 0.77
N SER A 68 11.11 -5.60 2.09
CA SER A 68 12.18 -5.87 3.06
C SER A 68 12.70 -7.30 2.93
N GLU A 69 13.87 -7.56 3.54
CA GLU A 69 14.44 -8.91 3.58
C GLU A 69 13.50 -9.92 4.25
N ALA A 70 12.78 -9.49 5.29
CA ALA A 70 11.74 -10.27 5.96
C ALA A 70 10.63 -10.72 4.98
N THR A 71 10.09 -9.76 4.22
CA THR A 71 9.10 -10.02 3.17
C THR A 71 9.65 -11.01 2.14
N LEU A 72 10.90 -10.85 1.74
CA LEU A 72 11.54 -11.71 0.74
C LEU A 72 11.81 -13.15 1.20
N ARG A 73 11.97 -13.38 2.51
CA ARG A 73 12.14 -14.73 3.06
C ARG A 73 10.85 -15.54 3.01
N LEU A 74 9.71 -14.86 3.10
CA LEU A 74 8.38 -15.48 3.20
C LEU A 74 7.66 -15.58 1.86
N ILE A 75 8.13 -14.90 0.82
CA ILE A 75 7.48 -14.87 -0.49
C ILE A 75 8.20 -15.74 -1.52
N ASN A 76 7.41 -16.43 -2.35
CA ASN A 76 7.91 -17.17 -3.50
C ASN A 76 8.42 -16.22 -4.59
N LYS A 77 9.75 -16.16 -4.76
CA LYS A 77 10.43 -15.30 -5.73
C LYS A 77 10.02 -15.57 -7.20
N LEU A 78 9.48 -16.75 -7.51
CA LEU A 78 8.99 -17.09 -8.86
C LEU A 78 7.81 -16.20 -9.29
N ASP A 79 7.02 -15.68 -8.35
CA ASP A 79 5.88 -14.80 -8.63
C ASP A 79 6.27 -13.34 -8.85
N GLN A 80 7.48 -12.93 -8.43
CA GLN A 80 7.92 -11.53 -8.45
C GLN A 80 7.77 -10.89 -9.84
N LYS A 81 8.20 -11.60 -10.89
CA LYS A 81 8.12 -11.11 -12.28
C LYS A 81 6.68 -10.95 -12.75
N ARG A 82 5.76 -11.82 -12.32
CA ARG A 82 4.34 -11.74 -12.68
C ARG A 82 3.69 -10.55 -11.97
N ILE A 83 3.90 -10.44 -10.67
CA ILE A 83 3.38 -9.35 -9.82
C ILE A 83 3.91 -7.99 -10.29
N ALA A 84 5.21 -7.88 -10.60
CA ALA A 84 5.79 -6.64 -11.11
C ALA A 84 5.15 -6.19 -12.43
N ARG A 85 4.84 -7.13 -13.34
CA ARG A 85 4.15 -6.79 -14.59
C ARG A 85 2.70 -6.35 -14.36
N GLU A 86 1.99 -7.01 -13.45
CA GLU A 86 0.62 -6.64 -13.09
C GLU A 86 0.57 -5.25 -12.42
N CYS A 87 1.49 -5.00 -11.48
CA CYS A 87 1.66 -3.71 -10.83
C CYS A 87 1.99 -2.60 -11.84
N ALA A 88 2.93 -2.83 -12.76
CA ALA A 88 3.26 -1.87 -13.80
C ALA A 88 2.05 -1.52 -14.70
N LYS A 89 1.23 -2.52 -15.04
CA LYS A 89 -0.02 -2.31 -15.79
C LYS A 89 -1.04 -1.51 -14.98
N TRP A 90 -1.20 -1.81 -13.70
CA TRP A 90 -2.09 -1.07 -12.81
C TRP A 90 -1.69 0.40 -12.71
N ILE A 91 -0.41 0.67 -12.40
CA ILE A 91 0.14 2.03 -12.29
C ILE A 91 -0.03 2.80 -13.61
N SER A 92 0.25 2.17 -14.75
CA SER A 92 0.15 2.84 -16.06
C SER A 92 -1.30 3.10 -16.51
N GLY A 93 -2.28 2.50 -15.84
CA GLY A 93 -3.69 2.56 -16.23
C GLY A 93 -4.51 3.48 -15.33
N LYS A 94 -4.93 2.96 -14.18
CA LYS A 94 -5.99 3.56 -13.33
C LYS A 94 -5.45 4.39 -12.16
N VAL A 95 -4.15 4.65 -12.12
CA VAL A 95 -3.48 5.29 -10.99
C VAL A 95 -2.84 6.60 -11.41
N GLU A 96 -3.15 7.67 -10.69
CA GLU A 96 -2.36 8.90 -10.74
C GLU A 96 -1.25 8.81 -9.70
N VAL A 97 0.01 8.81 -10.13
CA VAL A 97 1.17 8.76 -9.23
C VAL A 97 1.84 10.13 -9.19
N LYS A 98 2.09 10.64 -7.98
CA LYS A 98 2.90 11.83 -7.73
C LYS A 98 3.93 11.51 -6.65
N ALA A 99 5.11 12.09 -6.79
CA ALA A 99 6.12 12.07 -5.75
C ALA A 99 6.29 13.48 -5.19
N LEU A 100 6.40 13.60 -3.87
CA LEU A 100 6.80 14.83 -3.22
C LEU A 100 8.33 14.88 -3.20
N VAL A 101 8.88 15.91 -3.82
CA VAL A 101 10.31 16.23 -3.75
C VAL A 101 10.41 17.42 -2.81
N SER A 102 10.54 17.18 -1.51
CA SER A 102 10.61 18.21 -0.49
C SER A 102 11.57 17.78 0.62
N GLU A 103 12.34 18.73 1.17
CA GLU A 103 13.31 18.47 2.25
C GLU A 103 12.66 18.03 3.57
N GLY A 104 11.34 18.18 3.70
CA GLY A 104 10.57 17.73 4.85
C GLY A 104 10.14 16.27 4.71
N LYS A 105 10.75 15.38 5.52
CA LYS A 105 10.33 13.97 5.63
C LYS A 105 8.91 13.86 6.19
N VAL A 106 7.99 13.33 5.39
CA VAL A 106 6.63 13.03 5.84
C VAL A 106 6.60 11.58 6.32
N ASN A 107 6.72 11.40 7.63
CA ASN A 107 6.75 10.09 8.30
C ASN A 107 5.33 9.53 8.57
N GLN A 108 4.32 10.09 7.91
CA GLN A 108 2.92 9.71 8.09
C GLN A 108 2.36 9.17 6.79
N SER A 109 1.71 8.03 6.89
CA SER A 109 1.01 7.37 5.81
C SER A 109 -0.48 7.51 6.04
N LEU A 110 -1.21 7.75 4.95
CA LEU A 110 -2.65 7.97 4.96
C LEU A 110 -3.28 7.16 3.83
N PHE A 111 -4.23 6.30 4.17
CA PHE A 111 -5.12 5.65 3.23
C PHE A 111 -6.49 6.29 3.35
N HIS A 112 -6.99 6.86 2.26
CA HIS A 112 -8.29 7.50 2.21
C HIS A 112 -9.15 6.82 1.13
N ILE A 113 -10.31 6.31 1.53
CA ILE A 113 -11.29 5.67 0.67
C ILE A 113 -12.52 6.57 0.61
N GLU A 114 -12.82 7.05 -0.59
CA GLU A 114 -14.03 7.78 -0.90
C GLU A 114 -15.03 6.83 -1.57
N ASN A 115 -16.21 6.69 -0.97
CA ASN A 115 -17.31 5.89 -1.49
C ASN A 115 -18.42 6.83 -1.98
N ALA A 116 -18.92 6.63 -3.20
CA ALA A 116 -20.01 7.45 -3.73
C ALA A 116 -21.27 7.30 -2.84
N GLY A 117 -21.66 8.38 -2.17
CA GLY A 117 -22.87 8.42 -1.32
C GLY A 117 -22.74 7.79 0.07
N GLN A 118 -21.53 7.43 0.50
CA GLN A 118 -21.26 6.90 1.84
C GLN A 118 -20.18 7.73 2.55
N PRO A 119 -20.10 7.70 3.89
CA PRO A 119 -19.01 8.34 4.61
C PRO A 119 -17.66 7.80 4.14
N SER A 120 -16.71 8.72 3.93
CA SER A 120 -15.33 8.37 3.58
C SER A 120 -14.65 7.67 4.75
N PHE A 121 -13.82 6.68 4.43
CA PHE A 121 -13.02 5.95 5.40
C PHE A 121 -11.56 6.38 5.29
N ALA A 122 -10.89 6.58 6.43
CA ALA A 122 -9.49 7.00 6.46
C ALA A 122 -8.71 6.22 7.52
N VAL A 123 -7.52 5.76 7.16
CA VAL A 123 -6.52 5.19 8.06
C VAL A 123 -5.29 6.06 8.01
N GLN A 124 -4.96 6.71 9.12
CA GLN A 124 -3.72 7.48 9.27
C GLN A 124 -2.81 6.78 10.28
N GLY A 125 -1.53 6.68 9.95
CA GLY A 125 -0.54 6.10 10.85
C GLY A 125 0.86 6.08 10.25
N SER A 126 1.69 5.16 10.72
CA SER A 126 3.04 4.91 10.21
C SER A 126 3.12 3.67 9.31
N SER A 127 1.97 3.16 8.88
CA SER A 127 1.88 1.97 8.05
C SER A 127 2.01 2.31 6.57
N ASP A 128 3.10 1.90 5.95
CA ASP A 128 3.34 2.13 4.53
C ASP A 128 2.61 1.15 3.62
N PHE A 129 2.54 1.49 2.33
CA PHE A 129 1.92 0.66 1.31
C PHE A 129 2.85 -0.49 0.86
N THR A 130 3.19 -1.34 1.83
CA THR A 130 4.04 -2.53 1.69
C THR A 130 3.39 -3.73 2.36
N ALA A 131 3.82 -4.96 2.05
CA ALA A 131 3.26 -6.17 2.65
C ALA A 131 3.30 -6.14 4.20
N THR A 132 4.41 -5.69 4.78
CA THR A 132 4.56 -5.54 6.24
C THR A 132 3.71 -4.39 6.79
N GLY A 133 3.67 -3.24 6.12
CA GLY A 133 2.85 -2.10 6.56
C GLY A 133 1.35 -2.39 6.55
N LEU A 134 0.89 -3.23 5.61
CA LEU A 134 -0.49 -3.72 5.55
C LEU A 134 -0.76 -4.89 6.51
N GLY A 135 0.26 -5.43 7.18
CA GLY A 135 0.15 -6.55 8.11
C GLY A 135 -0.09 -7.92 7.46
N GLU A 136 0.36 -8.10 6.21
CA GLU A 136 0.38 -9.40 5.50
C GLU A 136 1.58 -10.26 5.91
N VAL A 137 2.64 -9.59 6.37
CA VAL A 137 3.88 -10.20 6.84
C VAL A 137 4.21 -9.56 8.18
N GLU A 138 4.59 -10.37 9.17
CA GLU A 138 5.05 -9.85 10.46
C GLU A 138 6.26 -8.93 10.29
N SER A 139 6.25 -7.84 11.05
CA SER A 139 7.40 -6.94 11.15
C SER A 139 8.51 -7.61 11.95
N ASP A 140 9.74 -7.60 11.44
CA ASP A 140 10.94 -8.16 12.11
C ASP A 140 11.34 -7.43 13.42
N CYS A 141 10.58 -6.42 13.86
CA CYS A 141 10.89 -5.71 15.09
C CYS A 141 10.29 -6.47 16.28
N PRO A 142 11.12 -7.06 17.17
CA PRO A 142 10.61 -7.61 18.41
C PRO A 142 10.10 -6.43 19.25
N SER A 143 8.80 -6.44 19.55
CA SER A 143 8.20 -5.53 20.52
C SER A 143 8.74 -5.75 21.93
#